data_AF-A0AAV6YCG6-F1
#
_entry.id   AF-A0AAV6YCG6-F1
#
_cell.length_a   1.000
_cell.length_b   1.000
_cell.length_c   1.000
_cell.angle_alpha   90.00
_cell.angle_beta   90.00
_cell.angle_gamma   90.00
#
_symmetry.space_group_name_H-M   'P 1'
#
loop_
_entity.id
_entity.type
_entity.pdbx_description
1 polymer ?
#
loop_
_entity_poly.entity_id
_entity_poly.type
_entity_poly.pdbx_seq_one_letter_code
_entity_poly.pdbx_strand_id
1 'polypeptide(L)'
;MAGLFRVTVRRLISSRTLIPTRSMAALQDDAHRIFWSAVSAVLPPRMLRRALTVRETPDSSLLECGGRAYTLQKNLYLVGCGKAVLGMAAAVEQIIGSHLVEGVISIPRGMEKSLREAGKR
;
A
#
# COMPACT_ATOMS: atom_id res chain seq x y z
N MET A 1 45.61 -3.42 -60.91
CA MET A 1 45.02 -4.77 -60.83
C MET A 1 43.83 -4.73 -59.88
N ALA A 2 42.62 -4.79 -60.41
CA ALA A 2 41.38 -4.74 -59.62
C ALA A 2 41.11 -6.11 -58.98
N GLY A 3 40.99 -6.15 -57.65
CA GLY A 3 40.60 -7.35 -56.91
C GLY A 3 39.08 -7.45 -56.79
N LEU A 4 38.49 -8.48 -57.39
CA LEU A 4 37.09 -8.85 -57.17
C LEU A 4 36.97 -9.50 -55.77
N PHE A 5 36.36 -8.81 -54.81
CA PHE A 5 35.91 -9.43 -53.56
C PHE A 5 34.42 -9.75 -53.68
N ARG A 6 34.11 -11.04 -53.76
CA ARG A 6 32.74 -11.55 -53.81
C ARG A 6 32.22 -11.71 -52.38
N VAL A 7 31.44 -10.74 -51.91
CA VAL A 7 30.76 -10.83 -50.60
C VAL A 7 29.46 -11.62 -50.77
N THR A 8 29.40 -12.82 -50.20
CA THR A 8 28.16 -13.60 -50.12
C THR A 8 27.28 -12.99 -49.04
N VAL A 9 26.21 -12.30 -49.45
CA VAL A 9 25.18 -11.80 -48.53
C VAL A 9 24.44 -13.01 -47.96
N ARG A 10 24.87 -13.51 -46.78
CA ARG A 10 24.08 -14.45 -46.00
C ARG A 10 22.80 -13.74 -45.60
N ARG A 11 21.69 -14.19 -46.18
CA ARG A 11 20.32 -13.84 -45.86
C ARG A 11 20.15 -13.87 -44.33
N LEU A 12 20.11 -12.69 -43.71
CA LEU A 12 19.67 -12.52 -42.33
C LEU A 12 18.21 -12.99 -42.31
N ILE A 13 18.01 -14.22 -41.87
CA ILE A 13 16.69 -14.76 -41.58
C ILE A 13 16.12 -13.85 -40.51
N SER A 14 15.11 -13.07 -40.89
CA SER A 14 14.27 -12.26 -40.02
C SER A 14 13.99 -13.03 -38.73
N SER A 15 14.64 -12.64 -37.64
CA SER A 15 14.25 -13.03 -36.29
C SER A 15 12.86 -12.47 -36.04
N ARG A 16 11.83 -13.22 -36.46
CA ARG A 16 10.48 -13.04 -35.93
C ARG A 16 10.60 -13.33 -34.44
N THR A 17 10.72 -12.28 -33.64
CA THR A 17 10.54 -12.36 -32.20
C THR A 17 9.19 -13.03 -31.98
N LEU A 18 9.19 -14.31 -31.60
CA LEU A 18 7.99 -15.03 -31.21
C LEU A 18 7.52 -14.36 -29.92
N ILE A 19 6.58 -13.42 -30.02
CA ILE A 19 5.88 -12.89 -28.85
C ILE A 19 5.11 -14.08 -28.26
N PRO A 20 5.42 -14.55 -27.05
CA PRO A 20 4.68 -15.65 -26.46
C PRO A 20 3.24 -15.18 -26.24
N THR A 21 2.29 -15.77 -26.94
CA THR A 21 0.87 -15.52 -26.70
C THR A 21 0.53 -16.12 -25.34
N ARG A 22 0.31 -15.28 -24.33
CA ARG A 22 -0.21 -15.74 -23.03
C ARG A 22 -1.60 -16.35 -23.21
N SER A 23 -1.89 -17.42 -22.48
CA SER A 23 -3.23 -18.00 -22.45
C SER A 23 -4.23 -16.99 -21.86
N MET A 24 -5.50 -17.10 -22.24
CA MET A 24 -6.56 -16.24 -21.70
C MET A 24 -6.67 -16.34 -20.18
N ALA A 25 -6.48 -17.54 -19.64
CA ALA A 25 -6.46 -17.79 -18.19
C ALA A 25 -5.33 -17.01 -17.49
N ALA A 26 -4.12 -17.02 -18.06
CA ALA A 26 -2.99 -16.28 -17.48
C ALA A 26 -3.24 -14.77 -17.45
N LEU A 27 -3.86 -14.21 -18.50
CA LEU A 27 -4.24 -12.79 -18.55
C LEU A 27 -5.32 -12.45 -17.52
N GLN A 28 -6.29 -13.34 -17.33
CA GLN A 28 -7.35 -13.17 -16.34
C GLN A 28 -6.78 -13.18 -14.91
N ASP A 29 -5.84 -14.08 -14.63
CA ASP A 29 -5.13 -14.15 -13.35
C ASP A 29 -4.25 -12.91 -13.10
N ASP A 30 -3.56 -12.41 -14.14
CA ASP A 30 -2.84 -11.14 -14.07
C ASP A 30 -3.80 -9.99 -13.71
N ALA A 31 -4.94 -9.88 -14.39
CA ALA A 31 -5.92 -8.83 -14.15
C ALA A 31 -6.49 -8.87 -12.72
N HIS A 32 -6.86 -10.05 -12.23
CA HIS A 32 -7.32 -10.23 -10.85
C HIS A 32 -6.24 -9.82 -9.84
N ARG A 33 -4.98 -10.23 -10.06
CA ARG A 33 -3.88 -9.86 -9.17
C ARG A 33 -3.64 -8.35 -9.16
N ILE A 34 -3.67 -7.70 -10.32
CA ILE A 34 -3.50 -6.25 -10.43
C ILE A 34 -4.62 -5.53 -9.65
N PHE A 35 -5.87 -5.92 -9.88
CA PHE A 35 -7.02 -5.35 -9.18
C PHE A 35 -6.91 -5.50 -7.66
N TRP A 36 -6.69 -6.72 -7.17
CA TRP A 36 -6.61 -6.96 -5.73
C TRP A 36 -5.39 -6.33 -5.08
N SER A 37 -4.27 -6.24 -5.80
CA SER A 37 -3.09 -5.50 -5.31
C SER A 37 -3.39 -4.02 -5.16
N ALA A 38 -4.12 -3.42 -6.11
CA ALA A 38 -4.53 -2.03 -6.06
C ALA A 38 -5.51 -1.77 -4.89
N VAL A 39 -6.55 -2.60 -4.76
CA VAL A 39 -7.49 -2.52 -3.63
C VAL A 39 -6.77 -2.68 -2.30
N SER A 40 -5.89 -3.68 -2.19
CA SER A 40 -5.14 -3.94 -0.96
C SER A 40 -4.23 -2.76 -0.60
N ALA A 41 -3.60 -2.11 -1.58
CA ALA A 41 -2.72 -0.96 -1.34
C ALA A 41 -3.44 0.24 -0.70
N VAL A 42 -4.75 0.37 -0.89
CA VAL A 42 -5.58 1.45 -0.33
C VAL A 42 -6.41 1.03 0.88
N LEU A 43 -6.18 -0.16 1.44
CA LEU A 43 -6.84 -0.54 2.69
C LEU A 43 -6.24 0.23 3.88
N PRO A 44 -7.07 0.67 4.85
CA PRO A 44 -6.65 1.50 5.99
C PRO A 44 -5.36 1.04 6.71
N PRO A 45 -5.22 -0.24 7.08
CA PRO A 45 -4.03 -0.69 7.81
C PRO A 45 -2.75 -0.64 6.95
N ARG A 46 -2.87 -0.77 5.62
CA ARG A 46 -1.72 -0.66 4.71
C ARG A 46 -1.35 0.79 4.45
N MET A 47 -2.34 1.67 4.24
CA MET A 47 -2.10 3.09 4.05
C MET A 47 -1.41 3.70 5.28
N LEU A 48 -1.90 3.42 6.48
CA LEU A 48 -1.35 4.00 7.71
C LEU A 48 0.05 3.49 8.04
N ARG A 49 0.35 2.20 7.83
CA ARG A 49 1.72 1.68 8.02
C ARG A 49 2.75 2.27 7.04
N ARG A 50 2.30 2.78 5.89
CA ARG A 50 3.16 3.50 4.94
C ARG A 50 3.33 4.97 5.33
N ALA A 51 2.30 5.58 5.91
CA ALA A 51 2.28 6.99 6.26
C ALA A 51 2.90 7.29 7.63
N LEU A 52 2.84 6.33 8.56
CA LEU A 52 3.27 6.44 9.94
C LEU A 52 4.39 5.44 10.19
N THR A 53 5.55 5.93 10.64
CA THR A 53 6.66 5.09 11.10
C THR A 53 6.98 5.44 12.54
N VAL A 54 7.09 4.45 13.41
CA VAL A 54 7.52 4.64 14.80
C VAL A 54 8.96 4.16 14.93
N ARG A 55 9.82 5.00 15.50
CA ARG A 55 11.21 4.66 15.80
C ARG A 55 11.43 4.78 17.29
N GLU A 56 11.94 3.72 17.89
CA GLU A 56 12.36 3.75 19.29
C GLU A 56 13.73 4.41 19.42
N THR A 57 13.89 5.25 20.44
CA THR A 57 15.16 5.85 20.88
C THR A 57 15.40 5.45 22.34
N PRO A 58 16.61 5.63 22.88
CA PRO A 58 16.89 5.27 24.28
C PRO A 58 15.95 5.94 25.30
N ASP A 59 15.51 7.17 25.01
CA ASP A 59 14.75 8.00 25.95
C ASP A 59 13.26 8.19 25.57
N SER A 60 12.88 7.89 24.32
CA SER A 60 11.53 8.15 23.80
C SER A 60 11.22 7.38 22.51
N SER A 61 9.98 7.45 22.03
CA SER A 61 9.61 6.98 20.68
C SER A 61 9.37 8.19 19.77
N LEU A 62 9.75 8.11 18.50
CA LEU A 62 9.54 9.15 17.49
C LEU A 62 8.51 8.67 16.46
N LEU A 63 7.49 9.48 16.21
CA LEU A 63 6.55 9.31 15.10
C LEU A 63 7.04 10.10 13.89
N GLU A 64 7.37 9.41 12.81
CA GLU A 64 7.59 9.99 11.50
C GLU A 64 6.29 9.97 10.69
N CYS A 65 5.85 11.14 10.26
CA CYS A 65 4.66 11.32 9.42
C CYS A 65 4.85 12.52 8.49
N GLY A 66 4.62 12.34 7.18
CA GLY A 66 4.69 13.43 6.21
C GLY A 66 6.06 14.11 6.12
N GLY A 67 7.14 13.36 6.35
CA GLY A 67 8.52 13.89 6.35
C GLY A 67 8.88 14.70 7.59
N ARG A 68 8.08 14.65 8.65
CA ARG A 68 8.35 15.28 9.95
C ARG A 68 8.39 14.24 11.05
N ALA A 69 9.19 14.50 12.08
CA ALA A 69 9.31 13.66 13.26
C ALA A 69 8.70 14.37 14.49
N TYR A 70 7.99 13.62 15.32
CA TYR A 70 7.35 14.10 16.54
C TYR A 70 7.64 13.15 17.70
N THR A 71 8.00 13.68 18.86
CA THR A 71 8.23 12.87 20.06
C THR A 71 6.91 12.35 20.62
N LEU A 72 6.85 11.04 20.84
CA LEU A 72 5.71 10.33 21.42
C LEU A 72 5.92 10.12 22.92
N GLN A 73 5.06 10.73 23.73
CA GLN A 73 5.09 10.69 25.19
C GLN A 73 3.66 10.71 25.76
N LYS A 74 2.81 9.78 25.30
CA LYS A 74 1.38 9.74 25.68
C LYS A 74 0.71 11.10 25.50
N ASN A 75 0.90 11.68 24.32
CA ASN A 75 0.52 13.05 23.96
C ASN A 75 -0.23 13.09 22.62
N LEU A 76 -0.71 11.95 22.12
CA LEU A 76 -1.36 11.85 20.82
C LEU A 76 -2.88 11.78 20.97
N TYR A 77 -3.57 12.63 20.21
CA TYR A 77 -5.03 12.66 20.14
C TYR A 77 -5.47 12.25 18.75
N LEU A 78 -6.46 11.36 18.67
CA LEU A 78 -7.00 10.88 17.41
C LEU A 78 -8.31 11.60 17.08
N VAL A 79 -8.38 12.25 15.91
CA VAL A 79 -9.63 12.79 15.38
C VAL A 79 -9.82 12.28 13.96
N GLY A 80 -11.01 11.80 13.63
CA GLY A 80 -11.30 11.34 12.28
C GLY A 80 -12.78 11.39 11.91
N CYS A 81 -13.06 11.42 10.62
CA CYS A 81 -14.42 11.35 10.09
C CYS A 81 -14.47 10.60 8.75
N GLY A 82 -15.66 10.12 8.39
CA GLY A 82 -15.93 9.54 7.07
C GLY A 82 -16.14 8.03 7.08
N LYS A 83 -16.38 7.45 5.90
CA LYS A 83 -16.83 6.05 5.77
C LYS A 83 -15.81 5.01 6.21
N ALA A 84 -14.52 5.26 5.98
CA ALA A 84 -13.45 4.33 6.34
C ALA A 84 -12.87 4.59 7.73
N VAL A 85 -13.36 5.62 8.45
CA VAL A 85 -12.72 6.11 9.68
C VAL A 85 -12.62 5.03 10.75
N LEU A 86 -13.59 4.12 10.82
CA LEU A 86 -13.57 3.03 11.78
C LEU A 86 -12.35 2.12 11.57
N GLY A 87 -12.11 1.70 10.33
CA GLY A 87 -10.95 0.88 9.98
C GLY A 87 -9.63 1.66 10.11
N MET A 88 -9.64 2.97 9.84
CA MET A 88 -8.48 3.84 10.04
C MET A 88 -8.12 3.96 11.53
N ALA A 89 -9.10 4.26 12.38
CA ALA A 89 -8.91 4.39 13.82
C ALA A 89 -8.39 3.08 14.42
N ALA A 90 -8.99 1.95 14.04
CA ALA A 90 -8.54 0.65 14.50
C ALA A 90 -7.08 0.34 14.12
N ALA A 91 -6.64 0.78 12.94
CA ALA A 91 -5.25 0.64 12.51
C ALA A 91 -4.31 1.62 13.25
N VAL A 92 -4.75 2.85 13.53
CA VAL A 92 -3.97 3.80 14.35
C VAL A 92 -3.71 3.23 15.74
N GLU A 93 -4.74 2.70 16.40
CA GLU A 93 -4.60 2.06 17.72
C GLU A 93 -3.58 0.91 17.71
N GLN A 94 -3.54 0.11 16.62
CA GLN A 94 -2.56 -0.96 16.48
C GLN A 94 -1.12 -0.46 16.29
N ILE A 95 -0.94 0.71 15.67
CA ILE A 95 0.39 1.23 15.30
C ILE A 95 0.99 2.10 16.42
N ILE A 96 0.19 2.97 17.05
CA ILE A 96 0.63 3.98 18.02
C ILE A 96 -0.28 4.07 19.26
N GLY A 97 -1.12 3.07 19.51
CA GLY A 97 -2.11 3.11 20.59
C GLY A 97 -1.55 3.31 22.00
N SER A 98 -0.30 2.89 22.26
CA SER A 98 0.39 3.11 23.54
C SER A 98 0.63 4.59 23.88
N HIS A 99 0.59 5.47 22.88
CA HIS A 99 0.79 6.91 23.03
C HIS A 99 -0.49 7.73 22.80
N LEU A 100 -1.62 7.07 22.50
CA LEU A 100 -2.92 7.72 22.42
C LEU A 100 -3.40 8.11 23.82
N VAL A 101 -3.83 9.36 23.96
CA VAL A 101 -4.51 9.88 25.15
C VAL A 101 -6.00 9.65 25.03
N GLU A 102 -6.58 10.09 23.91
CA GLU A 102 -8.01 10.01 23.64
C GLU A 102 -8.26 10.05 22.11
N GLY A 103 -9.42 9.56 21.69
CA GLY A 103 -9.83 9.57 20.30
C GLY A 103 -11.32 9.87 20.13
N VAL A 104 -11.66 10.67 19.12
CA VAL A 104 -13.03 10.95 18.71
C VAL A 104 -13.17 10.71 17.21
N ILE A 105 -14.16 9.90 16.83
CA ILE A 105 -14.47 9.63 15.42
C ILE A 105 -15.94 9.89 15.09
N SER A 106 -16.18 10.43 13.89
CA SER A 106 -17.52 10.57 13.33
C SER A 106 -17.75 9.53 12.23
N ILE A 107 -18.63 8.56 12.52
CA ILE A 107 -19.04 7.53 11.57
C ILE A 107 -20.40 7.87 10.93
N PRO A 108 -20.63 7.53 9.65
CA PRO A 108 -21.95 7.60 9.04
C PRO A 108 -22.98 6.78 9.83
N ARG A 109 -24.22 7.29 9.87
CA ARG A 109 -25.36 6.59 10.49
C ARG A 109 -25.49 5.17 9.95
N GLY A 110 -25.76 4.22 10.84
CA GLY A 110 -25.93 2.80 10.49
C GLY A 110 -24.65 1.95 10.47
N MET A 111 -23.46 2.56 10.56
CA MET A 111 -22.20 1.81 10.72
C MET A 111 -21.88 1.40 12.16
N GLU A 112 -22.70 1.84 13.12
CA GLU A 112 -22.58 1.52 14.55
C GLU A 112 -22.65 0.00 14.82
N LYS A 113 -23.41 -0.74 14.01
CA LYS A 113 -23.52 -2.19 14.13
C LYS A 113 -22.19 -2.88 13.84
N SER A 114 -21.49 -2.44 12.79
CA SER A 114 -20.16 -2.93 12.44
C SER A 114 -19.12 -2.61 13.52
N LEU A 115 -19.25 -1.47 14.22
CA LEU A 115 -18.41 -1.13 15.38
C LEU A 115 -18.64 -2.12 16.55
N ARG A 116 -19.90 -2.44 16.87
CA ARG A 116 -20.25 -3.39 17.94
C ARG A 116 -19.79 -4.81 17.62
N GLU A 117 -19.92 -5.24 16.38
CA GLU A 117 -19.49 -6.57 15.92
C GLU A 117 -17.95 -6.71 15.88
N ALA A 118 -17.22 -5.61 15.67
CA ALA A 118 -15.75 -5.58 15.70
C ALA A 118 -15.16 -5.60 17.13
N GLY A 119 -15.99 -5.64 18.18
CA GLY A 119 -15.55 -5.78 19.58
C GLY A 119 -14.86 -4.54 20.16
N LYS A 120 -14.95 -3.38 19.49
CA LYS A 120 -14.39 -2.11 19.96
C LYS A 120 -15.51 -1.25 20.51
N ARG A 121 -15.46 -0.97 21.82
CA ARG A 121 -16.36 -0.04 22.51
C ARG A 121 -15.77 1.35 22.51
#